data_AF-A0A7G3A953-F1
#
_entry.id   AF-A0A7G3A953-F1
#
_cell.length_a   1.000
_cell.length_b   1.000
_cell.length_c   1.000
_cell.angle_alpha   90.00
_cell.angle_beta   90.00
_cell.angle_gamma   90.00
#
_symmetry.space_group_name_H-M   'P 1'
#
loop_
_entity.id
_entity.type
_entity.pdbx_description
1 polymer ?
#
loop_
_entity_poly.entity_id
_entity_poly.type
_entity_poly.pdbx_seq_one_letter_code
_entity_poly.pdbx_strand_id
1 'polypeptide(L)'
;MRDLAARICRDYLTGAWKTVSADEIKLKRISGGLSNYLYYVSLPDSTRNSSRSSSISASSTIPTEPINLIPKRPRKGSADDFLRNGNLYEPREVLLRIYGHTHGEQALETMLTETVVFALLSERKLGPKLHGIFPGGRIEQYIPARALRTPELSNPRISARIAEKTAEIHSLNIPVSKEPDWLWSTMDRWLKTADSVLCKFQPTSPDEAEQLEKLRKINFRAEMNWFQRIVRESPEFPVVFSHNDLQEGNILFKDYESVDRRISDDTDMPHFSDGLNANFQSILLSAAQGDSAHDPTTRGEDNGNAMGQMSRKRSLNDNEDSIGGELDNTRDSVLSGNSQMFSDSNDGCDPELMIIDFEYCSYNYRGFDFANHFIEWTFDYISNENYPFYVHKPEQFPNQEQREHFISAYLRRIHNDDEYKASDEEMREIQKEIDCFTMASHLFWALWSIVNVYQEIEFGYWHYASCRIDEYFRAKRTYQTLYRYTNDQDRE
;
A
#
# COMPACT_ATOMS: atom_id res chain seq x y z
N MET A 1 6.17 -23.96 -3.56
CA MET A 1 5.21 -22.84 -3.39
C MET A 1 3.75 -23.27 -3.39
N ARG A 2 3.29 -24.10 -4.34
CA ARG A 2 1.88 -24.52 -4.40
C ARG A 2 1.40 -25.23 -3.13
N ASP A 3 2.18 -26.15 -2.57
CA ASP A 3 1.84 -26.79 -1.29
C ASP A 3 1.75 -25.81 -0.12
N LEU A 4 2.63 -24.81 -0.09
CA LEU A 4 2.62 -23.77 0.93
C LEU A 4 1.36 -22.92 0.82
N ALA A 5 1.03 -22.45 -0.38
CA ALA A 5 -0.19 -21.68 -0.63
C ALA A 5 -1.45 -22.48 -0.27
N ALA A 6 -1.52 -23.76 -0.66
CA ALA A 6 -2.62 -24.65 -0.31
C ALA A 6 -2.76 -24.85 1.20
N ARG A 7 -1.64 -25.04 1.92
CA ARG A 7 -1.63 -25.18 3.38
C ARG A 7 -2.09 -23.91 4.08
N ILE A 8 -1.57 -22.74 3.67
CA ILE A 8 -1.99 -21.45 4.21
C ILE A 8 -3.49 -21.23 3.96
N CYS A 9 -3.97 -21.42 2.73
CA CYS A 9 -5.39 -21.27 2.43
C CYS A 9 -6.25 -22.25 3.25
N ARG A 10 -5.78 -23.49 3.45
CA ARG A 10 -6.44 -24.50 4.28
C ARG A 10 -6.50 -24.08 5.75
N ASP A 11 -5.46 -23.49 6.31
CA ASP A 11 -5.44 -23.13 7.73
C ASP A 11 -6.39 -21.96 8.01
N TYR A 12 -6.41 -20.95 7.13
CA TYR A 12 -7.08 -19.67 7.38
C TYR A 12 -8.43 -19.48 6.68
N LEU A 13 -8.73 -20.20 5.58
CA LEU A 13 -10.01 -20.12 4.87
C LEU A 13 -10.94 -21.28 5.24
N THR A 14 -12.22 -21.15 4.90
CA THR A 14 -13.27 -22.12 5.19
C THR A 14 -13.71 -22.91 3.95
N GLY A 15 -14.55 -23.94 4.15
CA GLY A 15 -15.21 -24.68 3.08
C GLY A 15 -14.26 -25.50 2.19
N ALA A 16 -14.37 -25.38 0.86
CA ALA A 16 -13.64 -26.20 -0.11
C ALA A 16 -12.11 -26.11 0.04
N TRP A 17 -11.60 -24.99 0.56
CA TRP A 17 -10.17 -24.82 0.89
C TRP A 17 -9.67 -25.82 1.93
N LYS A 18 -10.55 -26.35 2.80
CA LYS A 18 -10.19 -27.36 3.81
C LYS A 18 -9.83 -28.70 3.19
N THR A 19 -10.39 -29.03 2.03
CA THR A 19 -10.31 -30.36 1.42
C THR A 19 -9.56 -30.41 0.09
N VAL A 20 -9.42 -29.29 -0.62
CA VAL A 20 -8.75 -29.22 -1.94
C VAL A 20 -7.30 -29.68 -1.85
N SER A 21 -6.87 -30.50 -2.83
CA SER A 21 -5.47 -30.91 -2.94
C SER A 21 -4.59 -29.75 -3.43
N ALA A 22 -3.31 -29.74 -3.05
CA ALA A 22 -2.38 -28.74 -3.55
C ALA A 22 -2.22 -28.79 -5.08
N ASP A 23 -2.40 -29.96 -5.71
CA ASP A 23 -2.28 -30.09 -7.17
C ASP A 23 -3.47 -29.51 -7.93
N GLU A 24 -4.61 -29.36 -7.27
CA GLU A 24 -5.87 -28.92 -7.87
C GLU A 24 -6.06 -27.39 -7.82
N ILE A 25 -5.30 -26.69 -6.97
CA ILE A 25 -5.39 -25.23 -6.87
C ILE A 25 -4.69 -24.57 -8.07
N LYS A 26 -5.34 -23.54 -8.61
CA LYS A 26 -4.71 -22.65 -9.59
C LYS A 26 -3.82 -21.67 -8.81
N LEU A 27 -2.53 -21.63 -9.15
CA LEU A 27 -1.56 -20.72 -8.56
C LEU A 27 -0.87 -19.94 -9.67
N LYS A 28 -0.93 -18.61 -9.61
CA LYS A 28 -0.22 -17.71 -10.52
C LYS A 28 0.52 -16.65 -9.72
N ARG A 29 1.81 -16.45 -9.99
CA ARG A 29 2.54 -15.31 -9.43
C ARG A 29 2.00 -14.03 -10.08
N ILE A 30 1.65 -13.03 -9.28
CA ILE A 30 1.30 -11.70 -9.77
C ILE A 30 2.54 -10.84 -9.66
N SER A 31 2.87 -10.13 -10.74
CA SER A 31 3.84 -9.05 -10.74
C SER A 31 3.24 -7.84 -10.04
N GLY A 32 3.87 -7.36 -8.97
CA GLY A 32 3.45 -6.15 -8.23
C GLY A 32 4.13 -6.06 -6.87
N GLY A 33 4.71 -4.90 -6.56
CA GLY A 33 5.41 -4.59 -5.31
C GLY A 33 6.90 -4.98 -5.29
N LEU A 34 7.76 -4.07 -4.82
CA LEU A 34 9.21 -4.28 -4.67
C LEU A 34 9.56 -5.04 -3.37
N SER A 35 8.65 -5.03 -2.39
CA SER A 35 8.86 -5.55 -1.02
C SER A 35 8.20 -6.90 -0.74
N ASN A 36 7.25 -7.33 -1.58
CA ASN A 36 6.31 -8.41 -1.27
C ASN A 36 6.16 -9.42 -2.43
N TYR A 37 5.96 -10.70 -2.11
CA TYR A 37 5.58 -11.72 -3.10
C TYR A 37 4.07 -11.88 -3.16
N LEU A 38 3.49 -11.63 -4.34
CA LEU A 38 2.06 -11.73 -4.59
C LEU A 38 1.73 -13.00 -5.40
N TYR A 39 0.77 -13.77 -4.91
CA TYR A 39 0.27 -14.95 -5.59
C TYR A 39 -1.25 -14.94 -5.68
N TYR A 40 -1.77 -15.02 -6.89
CA TYR A 40 -3.15 -15.39 -7.14
C TYR A 40 -3.34 -16.87 -6.84
N VAL A 41 -4.33 -17.19 -6.01
CA VAL A 41 -4.70 -18.57 -5.68
C VAL A 41 -6.20 -18.74 -5.89
N SER A 42 -6.63 -19.75 -6.64
CA SER A 42 -8.06 -20.07 -6.80
C SER A 42 -8.38 -21.55 -6.78
N LEU A 43 -9.62 -21.85 -6.36
CA LEU A 43 -10.19 -23.18 -6.41
C LEU A 43 -10.45 -23.62 -7.86
N PRO A 44 -10.37 -24.93 -8.16
CA PRO A 44 -10.65 -25.44 -9.50
C PRO A 44 -12.10 -25.21 -9.92
N ASP A 45 -12.35 -25.05 -11.22
CA ASP A 45 -13.69 -24.73 -11.76
C ASP A 45 -14.73 -25.82 -11.47
N SER A 46 -14.28 -27.08 -11.34
CA SER A 46 -15.11 -28.26 -11.04
C SER A 46 -15.87 -28.18 -9.71
N THR A 47 -15.39 -27.39 -8.75
CA THR A 47 -16.07 -27.15 -7.47
C THR A 47 -17.33 -26.28 -7.60
N ARG A 48 -17.65 -25.71 -8.77
CA ARG A 48 -18.93 -24.99 -9.00
C ARG A 48 -20.16 -25.89 -8.86
N ASN A 49 -20.03 -27.20 -9.10
CA ASN A 49 -21.16 -28.10 -9.27
C ASN A 49 -21.54 -28.90 -8.01
N SER A 50 -20.70 -28.93 -6.97
CA SER A 50 -20.97 -29.70 -5.75
C SER A 50 -22.00 -29.05 -4.83
N SER A 51 -22.31 -27.76 -4.99
CA SER A 51 -23.33 -27.04 -4.22
C SER A 51 -24.74 -27.08 -4.83
N ARG A 52 -24.91 -27.68 -6.02
CA ARG A 52 -26.22 -27.81 -6.71
C ARG A 52 -26.77 -29.24 -6.83
N SER A 53 -26.03 -30.28 -6.44
CA SER A 53 -26.46 -31.68 -6.58
C SER A 53 -26.79 -32.36 -5.25
N SER A 54 -27.77 -31.83 -4.53
CA SER A 54 -28.53 -32.64 -3.55
C SER A 54 -30.02 -32.36 -3.66
N SER A 55 -30.63 -32.81 -4.75
CA SER A 55 -32.07 -33.05 -4.80
C SER A 55 -32.35 -34.46 -5.33
N ILE A 56 -32.56 -35.35 -4.36
CA ILE A 56 -33.50 -36.47 -4.28
C ILE A 56 -34.09 -36.91 -5.63
N SER A 57 -33.70 -38.11 -6.03
CA SER A 57 -34.42 -38.96 -6.98
C SER A 57 -35.87 -39.19 -6.52
N ALA A 58 -36.85 -38.75 -7.31
CA ALA A 58 -38.23 -39.19 -7.14
C ALA A 58 -38.92 -39.37 -8.50
N SER A 59 -39.40 -40.60 -8.67
CA SER A 59 -40.28 -41.14 -9.70
C SER A 59 -41.36 -40.16 -10.16
N SER A 60 -41.53 -40.08 -11.47
CA SER A 60 -42.61 -39.40 -12.19
C SER A 60 -43.96 -40.05 -11.93
N THR A 61 -44.84 -39.35 -11.20
CA THR A 61 -46.29 -39.55 -11.33
C THR A 61 -46.99 -38.25 -10.96
N ILE A 62 -47.64 -37.63 -11.95
CA ILE A 62 -48.50 -36.45 -11.79
C ILE A 62 -49.88 -36.92 -11.33
N PRO A 63 -50.46 -36.27 -10.32
CA PRO A 63 -51.89 -35.99 -10.40
C PRO A 63 -52.22 -34.51 -10.14
N THR A 64 -53.11 -34.05 -11.01
CA THR A 64 -53.84 -32.78 -11.03
C THR A 64 -54.79 -32.64 -9.83
N GLU A 65 -54.76 -31.51 -9.11
CA GLU A 65 -55.94 -30.69 -8.72
C GLU A 65 -55.54 -29.43 -7.91
N PRO A 66 -56.34 -28.34 -7.89
CA PRO A 66 -55.93 -27.02 -7.40
C PRO A 66 -56.62 -26.62 -6.08
N ILE A 67 -55.90 -26.29 -5.00
CA ILE A 67 -56.54 -25.72 -3.78
C ILE A 67 -55.67 -24.67 -3.04
N ASN A 68 -56.22 -23.44 -3.05
CA ASN A 68 -56.31 -22.37 -2.04
C ASN A 68 -55.15 -22.00 -1.07
N LEU A 69 -54.86 -20.69 -1.13
CA LEU A 69 -54.11 -19.85 -0.19
C LEU A 69 -54.76 -19.78 1.21
N ILE A 70 -54.00 -20.14 2.25
CA ILE A 70 -54.10 -19.55 3.61
C ILE A 70 -52.68 -19.49 4.22
N PRO A 71 -52.20 -18.33 4.71
CA PRO A 71 -50.87 -18.23 5.33
C PRO A 71 -50.91 -18.70 6.80
N LYS A 72 -50.15 -19.75 7.14
CA LYS A 72 -49.90 -20.16 8.54
C LYS A 72 -48.62 -19.52 9.06
N ARG A 73 -48.73 -18.90 10.24
CA ARG A 73 -47.65 -18.25 11.03
C ARG A 73 -46.43 -19.16 11.25
N PRO A 74 -45.20 -18.63 11.30
CA PRO A 74 -44.01 -19.43 11.54
C PRO A 74 -43.93 -19.87 13.01
N ARG A 75 -43.66 -21.17 13.23
CA ARG A 75 -43.27 -21.72 14.53
C ARG A 75 -41.77 -21.45 14.74
N LYS A 76 -41.40 -21.14 15.99
CA LYS A 76 -40.02 -20.91 16.47
C LYS A 76 -39.04 -21.93 15.88
N GLY A 77 -38.07 -21.44 15.09
CA GLY A 77 -36.97 -22.22 14.54
C GLY A 77 -36.04 -22.71 15.65
N SER A 78 -35.65 -23.97 15.53
CA SER A 78 -34.63 -24.63 16.35
C SER A 78 -33.26 -24.05 16.02
N ALA A 79 -32.29 -24.18 16.94
CA ALA A 79 -30.93 -23.67 16.79
C ALA A 79 -30.18 -24.17 15.52
N ASP A 80 -30.68 -25.21 14.86
CA ASP A 80 -30.15 -25.72 13.59
C ASP A 80 -30.38 -24.80 12.37
N ASP A 81 -31.37 -23.89 12.39
CA ASP A 81 -31.60 -22.96 11.26
C ASP A 81 -30.52 -21.86 11.17
N PHE A 82 -29.83 -21.55 12.27
CA PHE A 82 -28.70 -20.61 12.26
C PHE A 82 -27.43 -21.19 11.63
N LEU A 83 -27.24 -22.51 11.69
CA LEU A 83 -26.08 -23.18 11.09
C LEU A 83 -26.25 -23.46 9.59
N ARG A 84 -27.50 -23.42 9.09
CA ARG A 84 -27.80 -23.73 7.68
C ARG A 84 -27.85 -22.50 6.77
N ASN A 85 -28.03 -21.31 7.34
CA ASN A 85 -28.07 -20.02 6.62
C ASN A 85 -26.86 -19.11 6.88
N GLY A 86 -25.84 -19.59 7.61
CA GLY A 86 -24.54 -18.96 7.68
C GLY A 86 -23.76 -19.18 6.38
N ASN A 87 -24.21 -18.58 5.28
CA ASN A 87 -23.44 -18.50 4.04
C ASN A 87 -22.25 -17.57 4.30
N LEU A 88 -21.26 -18.04 5.06
CA LEU A 88 -19.90 -17.49 5.06
C LEU A 88 -19.42 -17.71 3.64
N TYR A 89 -19.59 -16.69 2.80
CA TYR A 89 -19.25 -16.71 1.39
C TYR A 89 -17.76 -17.05 1.29
N GLU A 90 -17.45 -18.32 1.00
CA GLU A 90 -16.08 -18.75 0.83
C GLU A 90 -15.52 -18.07 -0.43
N PRO A 91 -14.39 -17.35 -0.35
CA PRO A 91 -13.81 -16.75 -1.53
C PRO A 91 -13.33 -17.88 -2.45
N ARG A 92 -13.69 -17.86 -3.73
CA ARG A 92 -13.19 -18.85 -4.69
C ARG A 92 -11.76 -18.58 -5.14
N GLU A 93 -11.35 -17.33 -5.00
CA GLU A 93 -10.04 -16.82 -5.36
C GLU A 93 -9.58 -15.79 -4.33
N VAL A 94 -8.28 -15.78 -4.07
CA VAL A 94 -7.63 -14.92 -3.09
C VAL A 94 -6.28 -14.46 -3.61
N LEU A 95 -5.81 -13.34 -3.07
CA LEU A 95 -4.46 -12.86 -3.24
C LEU A 95 -3.67 -13.20 -1.97
N LEU A 96 -2.62 -14.00 -2.12
CA LEU A 96 -1.67 -14.29 -1.06
C LEU A 96 -0.51 -13.31 -1.16
N ARG A 97 -0.36 -12.44 -0.16
CA ARG A 97 0.78 -11.55 -0.01
C ARG A 97 1.73 -12.11 1.03
N ILE A 98 2.97 -12.37 0.64
CA ILE A 98 4.04 -12.86 1.52
C ILE A 98 5.07 -11.75 1.65
N TYR A 99 5.33 -11.32 2.89
CA TYR A 99 6.32 -10.28 3.19
C TYR A 99 7.74 -10.82 2.97
N GLY A 100 8.62 -9.98 2.42
CA GLY A 100 10.06 -10.29 2.34
C GLY A 100 10.74 -10.34 3.72
N HIS A 101 12.03 -10.71 3.76
CA HIS A 101 12.81 -10.66 5.00
C HIS A 101 13.05 -9.21 5.43
N THR A 102 12.20 -8.71 6.33
CA THR A 102 12.39 -7.41 6.95
C THR A 102 13.47 -7.51 8.04
N HIS A 103 14.65 -6.94 7.79
CA HIS A 103 15.76 -6.95 8.75
C HIS A 103 15.67 -5.73 9.68
N GLY A 104 15.63 -5.95 11.00
CA GLY A 104 15.79 -4.89 12.02
C GLY A 104 14.66 -4.83 13.07
N GLU A 105 14.87 -4.07 14.14
CA GLU A 105 13.92 -3.93 15.26
C GLU A 105 12.65 -3.14 14.87
N GLN A 106 12.78 -2.18 13.95
CA GLN A 106 11.66 -1.38 13.42
C GLN A 106 10.87 -2.06 12.28
N ALA A 107 11.41 -3.13 11.70
CA ALA A 107 10.68 -3.92 10.70
C ALA A 107 9.35 -4.46 11.25
N LEU A 108 9.37 -4.87 12.51
CA LEU A 108 8.19 -5.36 13.21
C LEU A 108 7.14 -4.25 13.39
N GLU A 109 7.57 -3.05 13.78
CA GLU A 109 6.67 -1.90 13.98
C GLU A 109 6.00 -1.46 12.67
N THR A 110 6.76 -1.40 11.58
CA THR A 110 6.22 -1.14 10.23
C THR A 110 5.22 -2.22 9.82
N MET A 111 5.57 -3.50 9.97
CA MET A 111 4.68 -4.62 9.63
C MET A 111 3.40 -4.61 10.46
N LEU A 112 3.49 -4.31 11.76
CA LEU A 112 2.33 -4.18 12.65
C LEU A 112 1.44 -3.01 12.23
N THR A 113 2.03 -1.85 11.94
CA THR A 113 1.31 -0.66 11.48
C THR A 113 0.59 -0.94 10.17
N GLU A 114 1.29 -1.50 9.17
CA GLU A 114 0.71 -1.89 7.88
C GLU A 114 -0.44 -2.88 8.07
N THR A 115 -0.26 -3.87 8.95
CA THR A 115 -1.29 -4.89 9.24
C THR A 115 -2.54 -4.28 9.90
N VAL A 116 -2.36 -3.38 10.88
CA VAL A 116 -3.47 -2.68 11.55
C VAL A 116 -4.20 -1.78 10.57
N VAL A 117 -3.47 -1.00 9.78
CA VAL A 117 -4.05 -0.13 8.74
C VAL A 117 -4.83 -0.98 7.74
N PHE A 118 -4.23 -2.04 7.20
CA PHE A 118 -4.87 -2.90 6.22
C PHE A 118 -6.17 -3.53 6.77
N ALA A 119 -6.15 -4.04 8.00
CA ALA A 119 -7.33 -4.58 8.65
C ALA A 119 -8.45 -3.52 8.77
N LEU A 120 -8.11 -2.29 9.18
CA LEU A 120 -9.08 -1.19 9.28
C LEU A 120 -9.65 -0.77 7.93
N LEU A 121 -8.81 -0.69 6.89
CA LEU A 121 -9.25 -0.36 5.53
C LEU A 121 -10.17 -1.44 4.96
N SER A 122 -9.85 -2.72 5.20
CA SER A 122 -10.71 -3.86 4.86
C SER A 122 -12.08 -3.75 5.52
N GLU A 123 -12.14 -3.54 6.84
CA GLU A 123 -13.40 -3.45 7.58
C GLU A 123 -14.25 -2.24 7.15
N ARG A 124 -13.60 -1.14 6.78
CA ARG A 124 -14.27 0.06 6.24
C ARG A 124 -14.60 -0.03 4.74
N LYS A 125 -14.28 -1.15 4.07
CA LYS A 125 -14.47 -1.39 2.63
C LYS A 125 -13.75 -0.36 1.75
N LEU A 126 -12.61 0.15 2.22
CA LEU A 126 -11.76 1.12 1.50
C LEU A 126 -10.58 0.47 0.78
N GLY A 127 -10.38 -0.84 0.98
CA GLY A 127 -9.39 -1.64 0.29
C GLY A 127 -9.86 -3.09 0.11
N PRO A 128 -8.99 -3.99 -0.35
CA PRO A 128 -9.30 -5.41 -0.48
C PRO A 128 -9.70 -6.01 0.87
N LYS A 129 -10.68 -6.92 0.86
CA LYS A 129 -11.09 -7.62 2.08
C LYS A 129 -9.93 -8.48 2.61
N LEU A 130 -9.63 -8.36 3.89
CA LEU A 130 -8.70 -9.22 4.61
C LEU A 130 -9.40 -10.54 4.94
N HIS A 131 -8.83 -11.65 4.48
CA HIS A 131 -9.32 -13.00 4.79
C HIS A 131 -8.54 -13.69 5.91
N GLY A 132 -7.27 -13.34 6.11
CA GLY A 132 -6.46 -13.88 7.20
C GLY A 132 -5.06 -13.28 7.26
N ILE A 133 -4.43 -13.32 8.44
CA ILE A 133 -3.04 -12.91 8.67
C ILE A 133 -2.28 -14.10 9.20
N PHE A 134 -1.08 -14.36 8.68
CA PHE A 134 -0.22 -15.46 9.10
C PHE A 134 1.23 -14.97 9.29
N PRO A 135 2.09 -15.74 9.98
CA PRO A 135 3.50 -15.37 10.11
C PRO A 135 4.17 -15.20 8.74
N GLY A 136 4.59 -13.97 8.42
CA GLY A 136 5.21 -13.64 7.14
C GLY A 136 4.24 -13.28 6.01
N GLY A 137 2.96 -13.01 6.27
CA GLY A 137 2.06 -12.50 5.22
C GLY A 137 0.58 -12.41 5.57
N ARG A 138 -0.24 -12.20 4.55
CA ARG A 138 -1.70 -12.09 4.66
C ARG A 138 -2.41 -12.65 3.43
N ILE A 139 -3.68 -13.02 3.61
CA ILE A 139 -4.60 -13.43 2.55
C ILE A 139 -5.60 -12.30 2.35
N GLU A 140 -5.66 -11.78 1.14
CA GLU A 140 -6.48 -10.66 0.73
C GLU A 140 -7.49 -11.11 -0.34
N GLN A 141 -8.55 -10.33 -0.52
CA GLN A 141 -9.43 -10.45 -1.67
C GLN A 141 -8.65 -10.17 -2.94
N TYR A 142 -8.75 -11.05 -3.93
CA TYR A 142 -8.28 -10.72 -5.27
C TYR A 142 -9.26 -9.75 -5.93
N ILE A 143 -8.74 -8.63 -6.45
CA ILE A 143 -9.53 -7.63 -7.18
C ILE A 143 -9.24 -7.82 -8.68
N PRO A 144 -10.23 -8.22 -9.51
CA PRO A 144 -10.05 -8.35 -10.94
C PRO A 144 -10.03 -6.96 -11.60
N ALA A 145 -8.90 -6.28 -11.49
CA ALA A 145 -8.65 -4.94 -12.01
C ALA A 145 -7.25 -4.85 -12.61
N ARG A 146 -7.00 -3.79 -13.37
CA ARG A 146 -5.66 -3.42 -13.83
C ARG A 146 -5.19 -2.17 -13.11
N ALA A 147 -3.88 -2.00 -12.94
CA ALA A 147 -3.35 -0.69 -12.56
C ALA A 147 -3.63 0.35 -13.66
N LEU A 148 -3.65 1.62 -13.27
CA LEU A 148 -3.62 2.72 -14.22
C LEU A 148 -2.25 2.79 -14.91
N ARG A 149 -2.24 3.45 -16.07
CA ARG A 149 -1.02 3.86 -16.77
C ARG A 149 -0.80 5.35 -16.53
N THR A 150 0.45 5.80 -16.57
CA THR A 150 0.83 7.20 -16.36
C THR A 150 -0.01 8.20 -17.18
N PRO A 151 -0.28 7.99 -18.49
CA PRO A 151 -1.10 8.93 -19.26
C PRO A 151 -2.56 9.04 -18.79
N GLU A 152 -3.08 8.00 -18.12
CA GLU A 152 -4.47 7.97 -17.62
C GLU A 152 -4.67 8.88 -16.40
N LEU A 153 -3.60 9.19 -15.66
CA LEU A 153 -3.65 10.12 -14.53
C LEU A 153 -4.14 11.51 -14.96
N SER A 154 -3.79 11.91 -16.19
CA SER A 154 -4.20 13.19 -16.78
C SER A 154 -5.64 13.28 -17.26
N ASN A 155 -6.38 12.17 -17.28
CA ASN A 155 -7.78 12.16 -17.67
C ASN A 155 -8.62 12.89 -16.61
N PRO A 156 -9.39 13.94 -16.95
CA PRO A 156 -10.11 14.76 -15.96
C PRO A 156 -11.09 13.98 -15.07
N ARG A 157 -11.73 12.92 -15.59
CA ARG A 157 -12.66 12.10 -14.81
C ARG A 157 -11.92 11.17 -13.86
N ILE A 158 -10.85 10.53 -14.34
CA ILE A 158 -10.00 9.67 -13.49
C ILE A 158 -9.35 10.52 -12.40
N SER A 159 -8.76 11.65 -12.76
CA SER A 159 -8.16 12.62 -11.84
C SER A 159 -9.13 13.06 -10.74
N ALA A 160 -10.38 13.41 -11.10
CA ALA A 160 -11.41 13.75 -10.12
C ALA A 160 -11.75 12.58 -9.18
N ARG A 161 -11.86 11.35 -9.71
CA ARG A 161 -12.11 10.17 -8.87
C ARG A 161 -10.93 9.82 -7.97
N ILE A 162 -9.69 10.04 -8.42
CA ILE A 162 -8.51 9.92 -7.55
C ILE A 162 -8.61 10.95 -6.42
N ALA A 163 -8.91 12.22 -6.73
CA ALA A 163 -9.06 13.28 -5.73
C ALA A 163 -10.12 12.95 -4.67
N GLU A 164 -11.27 12.43 -5.07
CA GLU A 164 -12.32 11.95 -4.15
C GLU A 164 -11.82 10.81 -3.24
N LYS A 165 -11.09 9.85 -3.79
CA LYS A 165 -10.52 8.73 -3.01
C LYS A 165 -9.42 9.20 -2.06
N THR A 166 -8.59 10.15 -2.48
CA THR A 166 -7.60 10.81 -1.62
C THR A 166 -8.31 11.56 -0.48
N ALA A 167 -9.42 12.24 -0.73
CA ALA A 167 -10.23 12.88 0.33
C ALA A 167 -10.82 11.86 1.32
N GLU A 168 -11.30 10.72 0.84
CA GLU A 168 -11.75 9.61 1.71
C GLU A 168 -10.61 9.11 2.61
N ILE A 169 -9.40 8.92 2.06
CA ILE A 169 -8.20 8.48 2.82
C ILE A 169 -7.79 9.53 3.86
N HIS A 170 -7.69 10.81 3.46
CA HIS A 170 -7.30 11.91 4.33
C HIS A 170 -8.29 12.14 5.48
N SER A 171 -9.55 11.73 5.32
CA SER A 171 -10.59 11.80 6.35
C SER A 171 -10.55 10.62 7.33
N LEU A 172 -9.67 9.63 7.13
CA LEU A 172 -9.59 8.47 8.02
C LEU A 172 -8.99 8.83 9.37
N ASN A 173 -9.72 8.42 10.42
CA ASN A 173 -9.15 8.35 11.76
C ASN A 173 -8.57 6.95 12.01
N ILE A 174 -7.24 6.82 11.92
CA ILE A 174 -6.49 5.58 12.14
C ILE A 174 -5.74 5.65 13.48
N PRO A 175 -5.77 4.61 14.34
CA PRO A 175 -5.16 4.61 15.67
C PRO A 175 -3.62 4.43 15.62
N VAL A 176 -2.93 5.37 14.99
CA VAL A 176 -1.47 5.49 14.93
C VAL A 176 -1.06 6.91 15.32
N SER A 177 0.25 7.18 15.44
CA SER A 177 0.75 8.53 15.73
C SER A 177 0.18 9.55 14.74
N LYS A 178 -0.30 10.69 15.26
CA LYS A 178 -0.86 11.80 14.46
C LYS A 178 0.20 12.81 14.04
N GLU A 179 1.39 12.72 14.62
CA GLU A 179 2.50 13.61 14.30
C GLU A 179 3.09 13.24 12.92
N PRO A 180 3.44 14.24 12.08
CA PRO A 180 4.01 14.02 10.75
C PRO A 180 5.51 13.63 10.81
N ASP A 181 5.90 12.87 11.83
CA ASP A 181 7.29 12.47 12.09
C ASP A 181 7.79 11.37 11.15
N TRP A 182 6.87 10.64 10.51
CA TRP A 182 7.20 9.53 9.62
C TRP A 182 8.12 9.97 8.46
N LEU A 183 7.83 11.12 7.83
CA LEU A 183 8.62 11.65 6.72
C LEU A 183 10.06 11.90 7.17
N TRP A 184 10.22 12.63 8.29
CA TRP A 184 11.53 13.04 8.79
C TRP A 184 12.34 11.87 9.32
N SER A 185 11.74 11.02 10.14
CA SER A 185 12.41 9.84 10.70
C SER A 185 12.85 8.86 9.60
N THR A 186 12.04 8.69 8.55
CA THR A 186 12.40 7.88 7.38
C THR A 186 13.57 8.47 6.61
N MET A 187 13.52 9.77 6.28
CA MET A 187 14.62 10.45 5.60
C MET A 187 15.91 10.42 6.43
N ASP A 188 15.83 10.64 7.75
CA ASP A 188 16.99 10.60 8.64
C ASP A 188 17.69 9.23 8.63
N ARG A 189 16.91 8.16 8.62
CA ARG A 189 17.41 6.79 8.51
C ARG A 189 18.03 6.54 7.15
N TRP A 190 17.34 6.91 6.07
CA TRP A 190 17.86 6.73 4.72
C TRP A 190 19.11 7.56 4.46
N LEU A 191 19.23 8.75 5.03
CA LEU A 191 20.46 9.56 4.94
C LEU A 191 21.67 8.84 5.52
N LYS A 192 21.52 8.20 6.70
CA LYS A 192 22.64 7.43 7.30
C LYS A 192 23.08 6.30 6.39
N THR A 193 22.13 5.61 5.76
CA THR A 193 22.43 4.56 4.78
C THR A 193 23.05 5.14 3.52
N ALA A 194 22.46 6.20 2.96
CA ALA A 194 22.91 6.89 1.75
C ALA A 194 24.34 7.41 1.90
N ASP A 195 24.71 7.99 3.05
CA ASP A 195 26.10 8.42 3.33
C ASP A 195 27.07 7.23 3.20
N SER A 196 26.72 6.06 3.76
CA SER A 196 27.53 4.85 3.63
C SER A 196 27.57 4.33 2.19
N VAL A 197 26.45 4.34 1.47
CA VAL A 197 26.37 3.88 0.08
C VAL A 197 27.22 4.79 -0.81
N LEU A 198 26.99 6.10 -0.77
CA LEU A 198 27.71 7.09 -1.59
C LEU A 198 29.21 7.03 -1.36
N CYS A 199 29.67 6.80 -0.12
CA CYS A 199 31.10 6.67 0.18
C CYS A 199 31.72 5.35 -0.31
N LYS A 200 31.02 4.22 -0.20
CA LYS A 200 31.61 2.88 -0.41
C LYS A 200 31.33 2.30 -1.79
N PHE A 201 30.27 2.73 -2.47
CA PHE A 201 29.87 2.18 -3.75
C PHE A 201 30.94 2.43 -4.82
N GLN A 202 31.27 1.37 -5.56
CA GLN A 202 32.22 1.41 -6.67
C GLN A 202 31.44 1.26 -7.98
N PRO A 203 31.47 2.27 -8.87
CA PRO A 203 30.72 2.22 -10.11
C PRO A 203 31.26 1.15 -11.05
N THR A 204 30.35 0.45 -11.71
CA THR A 204 30.64 -0.64 -12.65
C THR A 204 30.67 -0.18 -14.11
N SER A 205 30.13 1.01 -14.40
CA SER A 205 30.13 1.63 -15.72
C SER A 205 30.49 3.12 -15.67
N PRO A 206 30.97 3.73 -16.79
CA PRO A 206 31.25 5.16 -16.85
C PRO A 206 30.01 6.03 -16.57
N ASP A 207 28.85 5.59 -17.04
CA ASP A 207 27.56 6.27 -16.86
C ASP A 207 27.13 6.24 -15.39
N GLU A 208 27.27 5.09 -14.72
CA GLU A 208 27.05 4.98 -13.27
C GLU A 208 28.02 5.87 -12.46
N ALA A 209 29.29 5.93 -12.88
CA ALA A 209 30.28 6.80 -12.26
C ALA A 209 29.91 8.29 -12.37
N GLU A 210 29.36 8.72 -13.52
CA GLU A 210 28.90 10.09 -13.72
C GLU A 210 27.74 10.44 -12.79
N GLN A 211 26.71 9.59 -12.73
CA GLN A 211 25.55 9.80 -11.85
C GLN A 211 25.97 9.83 -10.37
N LEU A 212 26.82 8.88 -9.95
CA LEU A 212 27.31 8.79 -8.58
C LEU A 212 28.14 10.02 -8.19
N GLU A 213 29.03 10.48 -9.06
CA GLU A 213 29.87 11.67 -8.80
C GLU A 213 29.04 12.94 -8.67
N LYS A 214 27.95 13.06 -9.45
CA LYS A 214 26.98 14.14 -9.29
C LYS A 214 26.33 14.09 -7.91
N LEU A 215 25.86 12.92 -7.48
CA LEU A 215 25.18 12.73 -6.20
C LEU A 215 26.11 12.95 -5.00
N ARG A 216 27.38 12.54 -5.10
CA ARG A 216 28.40 12.79 -4.07
C ARG A 216 28.67 14.27 -3.76
N LYS A 217 28.38 15.17 -4.70
CA LYS A 217 28.56 16.62 -4.50
C LYS A 217 27.45 17.25 -3.67
N ILE A 218 26.36 16.53 -3.43
CA ILE A 218 25.17 17.05 -2.76
C ILE A 218 25.26 16.75 -1.27
N ASN A 219 25.10 17.80 -0.46
CA ASN A 219 24.97 17.66 0.98
C ASN A 219 23.50 17.40 1.34
N PHE A 220 23.05 16.16 1.19
CA PHE A 220 21.65 15.79 1.45
C PHE A 220 21.19 16.12 2.88
N ARG A 221 22.09 16.04 3.87
CA ARG A 221 21.81 16.45 5.26
C ARG A 221 21.47 17.93 5.35
N ALA A 222 22.26 18.78 4.70
CA ALA A 222 21.99 20.22 4.67
C ALA A 222 20.70 20.54 3.92
N GLU A 223 20.41 19.84 2.82
CA GLU A 223 19.17 20.00 2.06
C GLU A 223 17.93 19.58 2.87
N MET A 224 17.99 18.45 3.59
CA MET A 224 16.92 18.04 4.51
C MET A 224 16.73 19.05 5.64
N ASN A 225 17.81 19.52 6.29
CA ASN A 225 17.73 20.52 7.34
C ASN A 225 17.14 21.85 6.84
N TRP A 226 17.51 22.25 5.61
CA TRP A 226 16.93 23.42 4.96
C TRP A 226 15.42 23.24 4.78
N PHE A 227 14.97 22.10 4.26
CA PHE A 227 13.55 21.83 4.08
C PHE A 227 12.78 21.76 5.41
N GLN A 228 13.35 21.13 6.45
CA GLN A 228 12.77 21.13 7.80
C GLN A 228 12.56 22.56 8.32
N ARG A 229 13.51 23.46 8.07
CA ARG A 229 13.40 24.86 8.47
C ARG A 229 12.25 25.57 7.74
N ILE A 230 12.12 25.37 6.43
CA ILE A 230 11.01 25.90 5.62
C ILE A 230 9.65 25.47 6.19
N VAL A 231 9.51 24.18 6.52
CA VAL A 231 8.26 23.64 7.09
C VAL A 231 7.98 24.21 8.48
N ARG A 232 9.00 24.35 9.34
CA ARG A 232 8.85 24.93 10.69
C ARG A 232 8.55 26.43 10.70
N GLU A 233 9.08 27.18 9.73
CA GLU A 233 8.89 28.63 9.61
C GLU A 233 7.59 29.00 8.87
N SER A 234 6.96 28.05 8.18
CA SER A 234 5.69 28.24 7.48
C SER A 234 4.50 28.17 8.44
N PRO A 235 3.35 28.80 8.10
CA PRO A 235 2.07 28.51 8.75
C PRO A 235 1.80 27.00 8.76
N GLU A 236 1.11 26.52 9.79
CA GLU A 236 0.89 25.09 10.03
C GLU A 236 0.27 24.40 8.79
N PHE A 237 1.05 23.52 8.17
CA PHE A 237 0.57 22.72 7.05
C PHE A 237 -0.35 21.62 7.58
N PRO A 238 -1.54 21.41 6.97
CA PRO A 238 -2.48 20.40 7.43
C PRO A 238 -1.89 18.99 7.44
N VAL A 239 -2.01 18.31 8.58
CA VAL A 239 -1.60 16.92 8.76
C VAL A 239 -2.83 16.01 8.67
N VAL A 240 -2.75 14.99 7.81
CA VAL A 240 -3.83 14.04 7.51
C VAL A 240 -3.26 12.63 7.45
N PHE A 241 -4.13 11.61 7.48
CA PHE A 241 -3.68 10.26 7.16
C PHE A 241 -3.43 10.18 5.65
N SER A 242 -2.17 10.03 5.24
CA SER A 242 -1.73 10.07 3.85
C SER A 242 -1.32 8.68 3.35
N HIS A 243 -1.47 8.47 2.05
CA HIS A 243 -0.99 7.27 1.37
C HIS A 243 0.53 7.32 1.15
N ASN A 244 1.07 8.51 0.85
CA ASN A 244 2.47 8.84 0.59
C ASN A 244 3.08 8.26 -0.70
N ASP A 245 2.41 7.32 -1.37
CA ASP A 245 2.86 6.73 -2.65
C ASP A 245 1.73 6.57 -3.69
N LEU A 246 1.01 7.65 -4.01
CA LEU A 246 -0.11 7.65 -4.98
C LEU A 246 0.35 7.62 -6.45
N GLN A 247 1.19 6.65 -6.83
CA GLN A 247 1.55 6.35 -8.22
C GLN A 247 0.47 5.54 -8.95
N GLU A 248 0.52 5.50 -10.29
CA GLU A 248 -0.44 4.78 -11.13
C GLU A 248 -0.51 3.27 -10.83
N GLY A 249 0.61 2.68 -10.41
CA GLY A 249 0.71 1.27 -10.02
C GLY A 249 -0.18 0.90 -8.83
N ASN A 250 -0.46 1.87 -7.96
CA ASN A 250 -1.22 1.71 -6.73
C ASN A 250 -2.70 2.12 -6.88
N ILE A 251 -3.14 2.43 -8.10
CA ILE A 251 -4.52 2.80 -8.41
C ILE A 251 -5.11 1.79 -9.38
N LEU A 252 -6.00 0.94 -8.89
CA LEU A 252 -6.67 -0.08 -9.67
C LEU A 252 -7.91 0.47 -10.36
N PHE A 253 -8.02 0.21 -11.66
CA PHE A 253 -9.17 0.51 -12.50
C PHE A 253 -9.95 -0.77 -12.81
N LYS A 254 -11.23 -0.83 -12.39
CA LYS A 254 -12.13 -1.94 -12.72
C LYS A 254 -12.71 -1.74 -14.11
N ASP A 255 -12.14 -2.44 -15.08
CA ASP A 255 -12.60 -2.43 -16.46
C ASP A 255 -13.62 -3.55 -16.69
N TYR A 256 -14.91 -3.23 -16.58
CA TYR A 256 -16.03 -4.17 -16.79
C TYR A 256 -16.05 -4.77 -18.21
N GLU A 257 -15.57 -4.06 -19.24
CA GLU A 257 -15.52 -4.57 -20.62
C GLU A 257 -14.40 -5.61 -20.85
N SER A 258 -13.39 -5.61 -19.99
CA SER A 258 -12.26 -6.56 -20.04
C SER A 258 -12.46 -7.84 -19.21
N VAL A 259 -13.45 -7.85 -18.30
CA VAL A 259 -13.75 -9.03 -17.46
C VAL A 259 -14.51 -10.08 -18.26
N ASP A 260 -15.46 -9.67 -19.10
CA ASP A 260 -16.24 -10.61 -19.95
C ASP A 260 -15.39 -11.26 -21.06
N ARG A 261 -14.43 -10.54 -21.65
CA ARG A 261 -13.53 -11.11 -22.68
C ARG A 261 -12.49 -12.10 -22.14
N ARG A 262 -12.11 -11.98 -20.86
CA ARG A 262 -11.19 -12.93 -20.20
C ARG A 262 -11.84 -14.29 -19.90
N ILE A 263 -13.17 -14.38 -19.98
CA ILE A 263 -13.90 -15.65 -19.79
C ILE A 263 -14.10 -16.37 -21.15
N SER A 264 -13.93 -15.68 -22.28
CA SER A 264 -14.15 -16.24 -23.62
C SER A 264 -12.89 -16.52 -24.45
N ASP A 265 -11.79 -15.80 -24.25
CA ASP A 265 -10.53 -16.00 -25.01
C ASP A 265 -9.44 -16.62 -24.14
N ASP A 266 -9.56 -17.92 -23.92
CA ASP A 266 -8.49 -18.79 -23.43
C ASP A 266 -7.63 -19.25 -24.63
N THR A 267 -6.76 -18.39 -25.16
CA THR A 267 -5.56 -18.84 -25.90
C THR A 267 -4.43 -17.83 -26.04
N ASP A 268 -4.64 -16.51 -25.99
CA ASP A 268 -3.56 -15.54 -26.24
C ASP A 268 -3.63 -14.32 -25.33
N MET A 269 -3.09 -14.46 -24.10
CA MET A 269 -2.68 -13.29 -23.32
C MET A 269 -1.37 -12.76 -23.92
N PRO A 270 -1.25 -11.45 -24.22
CA PRO A 270 0.02 -10.90 -24.66
C PRO A 270 1.07 -11.13 -23.57
N HIS A 271 2.16 -11.77 -23.97
CA HIS A 271 3.39 -11.86 -23.19
C HIS A 271 3.84 -10.43 -22.87
N PHE A 272 3.51 -9.96 -21.67
CA PHE A 272 4.26 -8.88 -21.05
C PHE A 272 5.71 -9.37 -21.01
N SER A 273 6.62 -8.59 -21.60
CA SER A 273 8.00 -9.03 -21.79
C SER A 273 8.55 -9.51 -20.45
N ASP A 274 9.07 -10.75 -20.47
CA ASP A 274 9.65 -11.44 -19.33
C ASP A 274 10.93 -10.73 -18.80
N GLY A 275 11.25 -9.52 -19.28
CA GLY A 275 12.46 -8.74 -18.98
C GLY A 275 12.50 -8.12 -17.58
N LEU A 276 11.36 -7.81 -16.96
CA LEU A 276 11.27 -7.45 -15.54
C LEU A 276 10.83 -8.65 -14.66
N ASN A 277 10.57 -9.79 -15.28
CA ASN A 277 9.87 -10.94 -14.71
C ASN A 277 10.76 -12.18 -14.51
N ALA A 278 11.96 -12.25 -15.08
CA ALA A 278 12.72 -13.50 -15.17
C ALA A 278 13.73 -13.79 -14.04
N ASN A 279 14.25 -12.81 -13.29
CA ASN A 279 15.50 -13.05 -12.52
C ASN A 279 15.42 -13.13 -10.99
N PHE A 280 14.23 -13.07 -10.39
CA PHE A 280 14.06 -13.46 -8.98
C PHE A 280 14.21 -14.98 -8.72
N GLN A 281 14.57 -15.76 -9.74
CA GLN A 281 14.84 -17.20 -9.60
C GLN A 281 16.28 -17.53 -9.15
N SER A 282 17.26 -16.62 -9.26
CA SER A 282 18.67 -16.98 -8.99
C SER A 282 19.12 -16.91 -7.52
N ILE A 283 18.38 -16.19 -6.66
CA ILE A 283 18.61 -16.17 -5.19
C ILE A 283 18.40 -17.55 -4.55
N LEU A 284 17.64 -18.43 -5.20
CA LEU A 284 17.28 -19.73 -4.65
C LEU A 284 18.43 -20.75 -4.55
N LEU A 285 19.59 -20.54 -5.20
CA LEU A 285 20.65 -21.55 -5.29
C LEU A 285 21.95 -21.24 -4.53
N SER A 286 22.21 -20.00 -4.13
CA SER A 286 23.41 -19.64 -3.35
C SER A 286 23.20 -19.72 -1.83
N ALA A 287 21.95 -19.68 -1.35
CA ALA A 287 21.62 -19.78 0.07
C ALA A 287 21.39 -21.24 0.56
N ALA A 288 21.52 -22.23 -0.32
CA ALA A 288 21.27 -23.65 0.00
C ALA A 288 22.53 -24.53 0.08
N GLN A 289 23.73 -23.99 -0.07
CA GLN A 289 24.99 -24.73 0.10
C GLN A 289 26.01 -23.92 0.89
N GLY A 290 26.07 -24.17 2.19
CA GLY A 290 27.04 -23.56 3.08
C GLY A 290 27.07 -24.27 4.43
N ASP A 291 27.21 -25.60 4.44
CA ASP A 291 27.70 -26.32 5.61
C ASP A 291 28.29 -27.68 5.23
N SER A 292 29.58 -27.67 4.85
CA SER A 292 30.47 -28.82 4.97
C SER A 292 31.92 -28.38 4.76
N ALA A 293 32.70 -28.24 5.84
CA ALA A 293 34.04 -28.83 5.98
C ALA A 293 34.91 -28.13 7.04
N HIS A 294 35.34 -28.94 8.01
CA HIS A 294 36.66 -29.01 8.64
C HIS A 294 37.23 -27.87 9.51
N ASP A 295 37.18 -28.17 10.81
CA ASP A 295 38.07 -27.74 11.89
C ASP A 295 39.51 -28.25 11.71
N PRO A 296 40.52 -27.43 12.07
CA PRO A 296 41.66 -27.98 12.80
C PRO A 296 41.98 -27.18 14.08
N THR A 297 41.87 -27.88 15.20
CA THR A 297 42.67 -27.83 16.43
C THR A 297 43.86 -26.85 16.47
N THR A 298 43.87 -25.93 17.45
CA THR A 298 45.01 -25.75 18.39
C THR A 298 44.65 -24.96 19.66
N ARG A 299 45.35 -25.32 20.74
CA ARG A 299 45.19 -24.98 22.16
C ARG A 299 45.76 -23.61 22.58
N GLY A 300 45.25 -23.12 23.72
CA GLY A 300 45.86 -22.18 24.68
C GLY A 300 44.77 -21.45 25.48
N GLU A 301 44.38 -21.88 26.70
CA GLU A 301 44.94 -21.48 28.02
C GLU A 301 45.04 -19.95 28.22
N ASP A 302 44.66 -19.32 29.33
CA ASP A 302 43.90 -19.65 30.54
C ASP A 302 43.64 -18.31 31.28
N ASN A 303 42.73 -18.32 32.26
CA ASN A 303 42.53 -17.32 33.34
C ASN A 303 41.90 -15.95 32.98
N GLY A 304 40.90 -15.42 33.67
CA GLY A 304 40.23 -15.77 34.93
C GLY A 304 39.64 -14.49 35.53
N ASN A 305 38.36 -14.49 35.89
CA ASN A 305 37.89 -13.95 37.18
C ASN A 305 36.38 -14.15 37.33
N ALA A 306 36.04 -14.98 38.30
CA ALA A 306 34.71 -15.11 38.85
C ALA A 306 34.64 -14.25 40.12
N MET A 307 33.53 -13.52 40.29
CA MET A 307 33.02 -13.27 41.64
C MET A 307 31.50 -13.20 41.57
N GLY A 308 30.87 -14.20 42.17
CA GLY A 308 29.42 -14.37 42.22
C GLY A 308 28.78 -13.72 43.44
N GLN A 309 27.51 -13.36 43.23
CA GLN A 309 26.34 -13.55 44.10
C GLN A 309 26.36 -13.03 45.54
N MET A 310 25.36 -12.18 45.86
CA MET A 310 24.22 -12.65 46.67
C MET A 310 22.98 -11.72 46.58
N SER A 311 21.89 -12.35 46.14
CA SER A 311 20.47 -12.13 46.37
C SER A 311 20.03 -11.35 47.62
N ARG A 312 18.93 -10.57 47.49
CA ARG A 312 17.87 -10.47 48.53
C ARG A 312 16.51 -10.05 47.95
N LYS A 313 15.48 -10.84 48.32
CA LYS A 313 14.03 -10.71 48.08
C LYS A 313 13.37 -9.72 49.07
N ARG A 314 12.25 -9.10 48.67
CA ARG A 314 10.97 -8.83 49.41
C ARG A 314 10.16 -7.78 48.63
N SER A 315 8.96 -8.04 48.11
CA SER A 315 7.64 -8.31 48.72
C SER A 315 6.84 -7.05 49.10
N LEU A 316 5.74 -6.86 48.37
CA LEU A 316 4.38 -6.39 48.70
C LEU A 316 4.17 -5.34 49.82
N ASN A 317 3.36 -4.33 49.50
CA ASN A 317 2.19 -3.95 50.31
C ASN A 317 1.21 -3.05 49.54
N ASP A 318 -0.06 -3.37 49.76
CA ASP A 318 -1.30 -2.73 49.33
C ASP A 318 -1.56 -1.38 50.03
N ASN A 319 -2.45 -0.57 49.44
CA ASN A 319 -3.48 0.16 50.18
C ASN A 319 -4.60 0.62 49.23
N GLU A 320 -5.83 0.26 49.61
CA GLU A 320 -7.11 0.63 49.05
C GLU A 320 -7.49 2.07 49.38
N ASP A 321 -8.28 2.72 48.52
CA ASP A 321 -9.41 3.54 48.97
C ASP A 321 -10.51 3.56 47.90
N SER A 322 -11.74 3.31 48.35
CA SER A 322 -12.96 3.12 47.56
C SER A 322 -13.70 4.44 47.31
N ILE A 323 -14.20 4.67 46.09
CA ILE A 323 -15.49 5.38 45.86
C ILE A 323 -16.19 4.72 44.65
N GLY A 324 -17.42 4.26 44.90
CA GLY A 324 -18.28 3.60 43.93
C GLY A 324 -18.86 4.54 42.87
N GLY A 325 -19.19 3.95 41.73
CA GLY A 325 -19.89 4.59 40.63
C GLY A 325 -20.08 3.59 39.50
N GLU A 326 -21.19 2.85 39.55
CA GLU A 326 -21.81 2.25 38.36
C GLU A 326 -21.85 3.28 37.24
N LEU A 327 -21.28 2.95 36.08
CA LEU A 327 -21.65 3.54 34.78
C LEU A 327 -21.11 2.64 33.68
N ASP A 328 -21.94 1.65 33.36
CA ASP A 328 -22.06 1.06 32.03
C ASP A 328 -22.13 2.17 30.98
N ASN A 329 -21.08 2.28 30.17
CA ASN A 329 -21.04 3.17 29.01
C ASN A 329 -20.86 2.37 27.71
N THR A 330 -21.52 1.21 27.60
CA THR A 330 -21.91 0.69 26.29
C THR A 330 -23.07 1.53 25.73
N ARG A 331 -22.77 2.79 25.36
CA ARG A 331 -23.63 3.57 24.47
C ARG A 331 -23.19 3.34 23.03
N ASP A 332 -23.61 2.18 22.54
CA ASP A 332 -24.18 2.11 21.20
C ASP A 332 -25.18 3.26 21.02
N SER A 333 -24.97 4.06 19.97
CA SER A 333 -25.94 4.89 19.23
C SER A 333 -25.34 6.26 18.90
N VAL A 334 -24.46 6.33 17.88
CA VAL A 334 -24.53 7.30 16.76
C VAL A 334 -23.58 6.81 15.64
N LEU A 335 -23.81 5.66 15.00
CA LEU A 335 -23.29 5.34 13.65
C LEU A 335 -24.15 4.25 12.99
N SER A 336 -25.47 4.43 13.03
CA SER A 336 -26.40 3.76 12.10
C SER A 336 -26.89 4.84 11.14
N GLY A 337 -26.10 5.09 10.10
CA GLY A 337 -26.36 6.17 9.16
C GLY A 337 -25.15 6.46 8.28
N ASN A 338 -24.67 5.45 7.55
CA ASN A 338 -24.05 5.57 6.22
C ASN A 338 -23.77 4.18 5.63
N SER A 339 -24.73 3.26 5.81
CA SER A 339 -24.84 2.07 4.96
C SER A 339 -25.78 2.40 3.81
N GLN A 340 -25.32 3.21 2.87
CA GLN A 340 -25.90 3.15 1.54
C GLN A 340 -25.16 2.06 0.78
N MET A 341 -25.83 0.92 0.65
CA MET A 341 -25.67 0.09 -0.55
C MET A 341 -25.84 1.01 -1.76
N PHE A 342 -24.87 0.98 -2.66
CA PHE A 342 -24.98 1.49 -4.01
C PHE A 342 -26.31 1.01 -4.60
N SER A 343 -27.26 1.93 -4.79
CA SER A 343 -28.41 1.73 -5.65
C SER A 343 -28.46 2.90 -6.62
N ASP A 344 -28.00 2.61 -7.83
CA ASP A 344 -28.54 3.11 -9.09
C ASP A 344 -28.83 4.60 -9.24
N SER A 345 -27.75 5.33 -9.52
CA SER A 345 -27.73 6.28 -10.64
C SER A 345 -26.36 6.24 -11.31
N ASN A 346 -25.89 5.02 -11.63
CA ASN A 346 -24.70 4.83 -12.45
C ASN A 346 -25.12 4.99 -13.91
N ASP A 347 -25.15 6.23 -14.40
CA ASP A 347 -24.99 6.46 -15.83
C ASP A 347 -23.58 5.90 -16.13
N GLY A 348 -23.49 4.72 -16.75
CA GLY A 348 -22.31 3.81 -16.73
C GLY A 348 -21.00 4.38 -17.32
N CYS A 349 -20.51 5.47 -16.76
CA CYS A 349 -19.65 6.46 -17.39
C CYS A 349 -18.56 6.96 -16.42
N ASP A 350 -18.68 6.66 -15.12
CA ASP A 350 -17.72 7.04 -14.10
C ASP A 350 -16.73 5.91 -13.78
N PRO A 351 -15.42 6.22 -13.74
CA PRO A 351 -14.39 5.21 -13.57
C PRO A 351 -14.41 4.66 -12.13
N GLU A 352 -14.54 3.34 -11.98
CA GLU A 352 -14.47 2.70 -10.67
C GLU A 352 -13.01 2.42 -10.29
N LEU A 353 -12.52 3.21 -9.34
CA LEU A 353 -11.14 3.17 -8.85
C LEU A 353 -11.02 2.60 -7.44
N MET A 354 -9.92 1.91 -7.17
CA MET A 354 -9.52 1.47 -5.83
C MET A 354 -8.04 1.77 -5.60
N ILE A 355 -7.74 2.48 -4.52
CA ILE A 355 -6.36 2.72 -4.07
C ILE A 355 -5.92 1.53 -3.23
N ILE A 356 -4.71 1.03 -3.48
CA ILE A 356 -4.09 -0.12 -2.81
C ILE A 356 -2.67 0.21 -2.37
N ASP A 357 -2.06 -0.71 -1.63
CA ASP A 357 -0.64 -0.66 -1.23
C ASP A 357 -0.25 0.52 -0.32
N PHE A 358 -0.84 0.50 0.88
CA PHE A 358 -0.60 1.47 1.95
C PHE A 358 0.73 1.22 2.70
N GLU A 359 1.77 0.70 2.05
CA GLU A 359 3.06 0.36 2.67
C GLU A 359 3.74 1.59 3.32
N TYR A 360 3.62 2.76 2.67
CA TYR A 360 4.19 4.01 3.15
C TYR A 360 3.19 4.88 3.93
N CYS A 361 1.99 4.38 4.24
CA CYS A 361 0.96 5.20 4.86
C CYS A 361 1.33 5.66 6.28
N SER A 362 0.95 6.89 6.62
CA SER A 362 1.17 7.49 7.94
C SER A 362 0.38 8.78 8.05
N TYR A 363 0.28 9.36 9.26
CA TYR A 363 -0.06 10.78 9.32
C TYR A 363 1.11 11.59 8.77
N ASN A 364 0.82 12.42 7.77
CA ASN A 364 1.79 13.26 7.09
C ASN A 364 1.12 14.54 6.58
N TYR A 365 1.92 15.47 6.06
CA TYR A 365 1.40 16.69 5.47
C TYR A 365 0.59 16.41 4.21
N ARG A 366 -0.64 16.91 4.14
CA ARG A 366 -1.53 16.79 2.98
C ARG A 366 -0.85 17.19 1.67
N GLY A 367 -0.08 18.28 1.71
CA GLY A 367 0.69 18.77 0.57
C GLY A 367 1.66 17.75 0.00
N PHE A 368 2.21 16.84 0.82
CA PHE A 368 3.09 15.76 0.36
C PHE A 368 2.36 14.77 -0.53
N ASP A 369 1.17 14.32 -0.14
CA ASP A 369 0.42 13.34 -0.93
C ASP A 369 -0.04 13.93 -2.28
N PHE A 370 -0.46 15.19 -2.28
CA PHE A 370 -0.80 15.91 -3.52
C PHE A 370 0.42 16.13 -4.42
N ALA A 371 1.51 16.66 -3.87
CA ALA A 371 2.71 16.92 -4.64
C ALA A 371 3.30 15.63 -5.21
N ASN A 372 3.33 14.57 -4.41
CA ASN A 372 3.79 13.25 -4.85
C ASN A 372 2.92 12.75 -6.00
N HIS A 373 1.59 12.74 -5.84
CA HIS A 373 0.68 12.29 -6.88
C HIS A 373 0.87 13.06 -8.19
N PHE A 374 1.02 14.39 -8.14
CA PHE A 374 1.24 15.20 -9.34
C PHE A 374 2.61 14.98 -9.99
N ILE A 375 3.65 14.67 -9.20
CA ILE A 375 4.95 14.26 -9.75
C ILE A 375 4.83 12.94 -10.49
N GLU A 376 4.03 11.98 -10.00
CA GLU A 376 3.87 10.68 -10.67
C GLU A 376 3.20 10.79 -12.06
N TRP A 377 2.65 11.96 -12.44
CA TRP A 377 2.21 12.19 -13.83
C TRP A 377 3.39 12.31 -14.81
N THR A 378 4.60 12.56 -14.30
CA THR A 378 5.81 12.76 -15.11
C THR A 378 6.72 11.55 -15.15
N PHE A 379 6.53 10.56 -14.27
CA PHE A 379 7.35 9.35 -14.21
C PHE A 379 6.57 8.15 -14.72
N ASP A 380 7.01 7.61 -15.85
CA ASP A 380 6.41 6.45 -16.49
C ASP A 380 7.32 5.24 -16.32
N TYR A 381 6.88 4.30 -15.47
CA TYR A 381 7.62 3.10 -15.11
C TYR A 381 7.28 1.88 -15.99
N ILE A 382 6.33 2.02 -16.91
CA ILE A 382 5.76 0.88 -17.65
C ILE A 382 6.14 0.92 -19.12
N SER A 383 6.19 2.10 -19.74
CA SER A 383 6.33 2.17 -21.21
C SER A 383 7.73 1.92 -21.74
N ASN A 384 8.77 1.97 -20.89
CA ASN A 384 10.15 1.79 -21.31
C ASN A 384 10.73 0.47 -20.79
N GLU A 385 10.88 -0.48 -21.71
CA GLU A 385 11.45 -1.81 -21.43
C GLU A 385 12.99 -1.82 -21.39
N ASN A 386 13.64 -0.70 -21.72
CA ASN A 386 15.10 -0.59 -21.72
C ASN A 386 15.60 0.18 -20.49
N TYR A 387 16.80 -0.15 -20.02
CA TYR A 387 17.51 0.65 -19.01
C TYR A 387 17.43 2.15 -19.34
N PRO A 388 17.06 3.04 -18.40
CA PRO A 388 16.95 2.82 -16.94
C PRO A 388 15.59 2.29 -16.45
N PHE A 389 14.73 1.78 -17.35
CA PHE A 389 13.41 1.18 -17.08
C PHE A 389 12.34 2.16 -16.57
N TYR A 390 12.57 3.46 -16.78
CA TYR A 390 11.56 4.49 -16.62
C TYR A 390 11.77 5.59 -17.67
N VAL A 391 10.76 6.44 -17.85
CA VAL A 391 10.85 7.68 -18.63
C VAL A 391 10.37 8.83 -17.77
N HIS A 392 11.17 9.89 -17.67
CA HIS A 392 10.75 11.14 -17.06
C HIS A 392 10.32 12.15 -18.14
N LYS A 393 9.08 12.61 -18.07
CA LYS A 393 8.44 13.57 -19.00
C LYS A 393 7.99 14.81 -18.22
N PRO A 394 8.90 15.74 -17.88
CA PRO A 394 8.57 16.92 -17.05
C PRO A 394 7.40 17.74 -17.59
N GLU A 395 7.23 17.76 -18.92
CA GLU A 395 6.14 18.45 -19.62
C GLU A 395 4.74 17.90 -19.31
N GLN A 396 4.64 16.70 -18.72
CA GLN A 396 3.37 16.10 -18.31
C GLN A 396 2.92 16.52 -16.90
N PHE A 397 3.73 17.31 -16.19
CA PHE A 397 3.34 17.82 -14.88
C PHE A 397 2.01 18.59 -15.01
N PRO A 398 1.01 18.31 -14.14
CA PRO A 398 -0.32 18.89 -14.29
C PRO A 398 -0.23 20.41 -14.29
N ASN A 399 -0.87 21.04 -15.28
CA ASN A 399 -0.94 22.50 -15.35
C ASN A 399 -1.88 23.06 -14.26
N GLN A 400 -1.97 24.39 -14.15
CA GLN A 400 -2.78 25.03 -13.12
C GLN A 400 -4.25 24.59 -13.15
N GLU A 401 -4.88 24.56 -14.34
CA GLU A 401 -6.29 24.15 -14.48
C GLU A 401 -6.51 22.69 -14.03
N GLN A 402 -5.59 21.79 -14.39
CA GLN A 402 -5.65 20.38 -13.99
C GLN A 402 -5.51 20.21 -12.47
N ARG A 403 -4.59 20.95 -11.84
CA ARG A 403 -4.44 20.92 -10.38
C ARG A 403 -5.65 21.52 -9.68
N GLU A 404 -6.18 22.64 -10.17
CA GLU A 404 -7.39 23.27 -9.62
C GLU A 404 -8.61 22.37 -9.73
N HIS A 405 -8.75 21.63 -10.84
CA HIS A 405 -9.79 20.62 -11.03
C HIS A 405 -9.68 19.47 -10.01
N PHE A 406 -8.48 18.94 -9.80
CA PHE A 406 -8.22 17.91 -8.78
C PHE A 406 -8.55 18.43 -7.37
N ILE A 407 -8.03 19.61 -7.00
CA ILE A 407 -8.25 20.22 -5.68
C ILE A 407 -9.74 20.50 -5.45
N SER A 408 -10.47 20.98 -6.47
CA SER A 408 -11.90 21.22 -6.37
C SER A 408 -12.70 19.94 -6.09
N ALA A 409 -12.38 18.85 -6.80
CA ALA A 409 -13.00 17.54 -6.56
C ALA A 409 -12.69 17.00 -5.15
N TYR A 410 -11.43 17.14 -4.71
CA TYR A 410 -11.00 16.80 -3.36
C TYR A 410 -11.80 17.58 -2.29
N LEU A 411 -11.90 18.90 -2.42
CA LEU A 411 -12.56 19.75 -1.43
C LEU A 411 -14.07 19.51 -1.37
N ARG A 412 -14.76 19.35 -2.51
CA ARG A 412 -16.18 18.94 -2.52
C ARG A 412 -16.42 17.67 -1.72
N ARG A 413 -15.51 16.69 -1.85
CA ARG A 413 -15.61 15.45 -1.10
C ARG A 413 -15.32 15.65 0.40
N ILE A 414 -14.32 16.43 0.76
CA ILE A 414 -14.01 16.76 2.17
C ILE A 414 -15.20 17.46 2.85
N HIS A 415 -15.83 18.41 2.17
CA HIS A 415 -16.98 19.15 2.69
C HIS A 415 -18.30 18.37 2.58
N ASN A 416 -18.29 17.24 1.86
CA ASN A 416 -19.50 16.48 1.52
C ASN A 416 -20.58 17.38 0.88
N ASP A 417 -20.15 18.23 -0.05
CA ASP A 417 -20.97 19.21 -0.76
C ASP A 417 -20.47 19.36 -2.21
N ASP A 418 -21.28 18.90 -3.17
CA ASP A 418 -20.96 18.95 -4.61
C ASP A 418 -20.97 20.38 -5.18
N GLU A 419 -21.66 21.32 -4.50
CA GLU A 419 -21.68 22.74 -4.87
C GLU A 419 -20.55 23.53 -4.23
N TYR A 420 -19.72 22.91 -3.38
CA TYR A 420 -18.60 23.56 -2.72
C TYR A 420 -17.67 24.20 -3.76
N LYS A 421 -17.34 25.47 -3.49
CA LYS A 421 -16.40 26.27 -4.28
C LYS A 421 -15.35 26.83 -3.34
N ALA A 422 -14.13 26.37 -3.54
CA ALA A 422 -12.98 26.90 -2.83
C ALA A 422 -12.83 28.40 -3.11
N SER A 423 -12.47 29.15 -2.08
CA SER A 423 -12.08 30.55 -2.27
C SER A 423 -10.72 30.63 -2.97
N ASP A 424 -10.44 31.74 -3.66
CA ASP A 424 -9.13 31.95 -4.27
C ASP A 424 -7.98 31.87 -3.26
N GLU A 425 -8.25 32.21 -1.98
CA GLU A 425 -7.26 32.11 -0.90
C GLU A 425 -6.99 30.65 -0.51
N GLU A 426 -8.05 29.84 -0.36
CA GLU A 426 -7.90 28.41 -0.07
C GLU A 426 -7.13 27.69 -1.18
N MET A 427 -7.43 28.00 -2.45
CA MET A 427 -6.71 27.45 -3.59
C MET A 427 -5.22 27.87 -3.58
N ARG A 428 -4.93 29.13 -3.22
CA ARG A 428 -3.54 29.62 -3.09
C ARG A 428 -2.77 28.91 -1.98
N GLU A 429 -3.38 28.69 -0.82
CA GLU A 429 -2.72 28.00 0.30
C GLU A 429 -2.45 26.52 -0.03
N ILE A 430 -3.41 25.83 -0.67
CA ILE A 430 -3.18 24.45 -1.14
C ILE A 430 -2.10 24.40 -2.22
N GLN A 431 -2.07 25.37 -3.15
CA GLN A 431 -1.00 25.44 -4.15
C GLN A 431 0.37 25.66 -3.48
N LYS A 432 0.45 26.49 -2.42
CA LYS A 432 1.67 26.70 -1.64
C LYS A 432 2.11 25.44 -0.89
N GLU A 433 1.17 24.65 -0.35
CA GLU A 433 1.45 23.32 0.17
C GLU A 433 2.10 22.43 -0.91
N ILE A 434 1.48 22.34 -2.10
CA ILE A 434 1.99 21.52 -3.22
C ILE A 434 3.39 21.97 -3.64
N ASP A 435 3.61 23.28 -3.83
CA ASP A 435 4.89 23.82 -4.26
C ASP A 435 5.99 23.55 -3.22
N CYS A 436 5.66 23.64 -1.93
CA CYS A 436 6.56 23.30 -0.83
C CYS A 436 6.93 21.81 -0.85
N PHE A 437 5.94 20.93 -0.90
CA PHE A 437 6.17 19.49 -0.77
C PHE A 437 6.58 18.78 -2.08
N THR A 438 6.51 19.46 -3.23
CA THR A 438 7.13 18.98 -4.48
C THR A 438 8.64 18.79 -4.28
N MET A 439 9.29 19.72 -3.56
CA MET A 439 10.70 19.57 -3.17
C MET A 439 10.89 18.32 -2.29
N ALA A 440 10.02 18.13 -1.29
CA ALA A 440 10.10 17.01 -0.36
C ALA A 440 10.02 15.65 -1.08
N SER A 441 9.04 15.48 -1.97
CA SER A 441 8.86 14.23 -2.71
C SER A 441 10.08 13.91 -3.59
N HIS A 442 10.62 14.89 -4.31
CA HIS A 442 11.84 14.66 -5.10
C HIS A 442 13.04 14.25 -4.23
N LEU A 443 13.28 14.94 -3.11
CA LEU A 443 14.39 14.61 -2.20
C LEU A 443 14.17 13.24 -1.53
N PHE A 444 12.95 12.94 -1.11
CA PHE A 444 12.58 11.68 -0.47
C PHE A 444 12.86 10.47 -1.38
N TRP A 445 12.34 10.51 -2.61
CA TRP A 445 12.50 9.41 -3.55
C TRP A 445 13.90 9.32 -4.16
N ALA A 446 14.67 10.43 -4.19
CA ALA A 446 16.10 10.37 -4.48
C ALA A 446 16.86 9.58 -3.42
N LEU A 447 16.60 9.84 -2.13
CA LEU A 447 17.20 9.09 -1.03
C LEU A 447 16.79 7.62 -1.07
N TRP A 448 15.50 7.34 -1.28
CA TRP A 448 14.98 5.99 -1.47
C TRP A 448 15.76 5.25 -2.58
N SER A 449 16.02 5.92 -3.69
CA SER A 449 16.73 5.31 -4.82
C SER A 449 18.20 4.99 -4.49
N ILE A 450 18.89 5.90 -3.78
CA ILE A 450 20.28 5.68 -3.34
C ILE A 450 20.36 4.50 -2.38
N VAL A 451 19.44 4.39 -1.41
CA VAL A 451 19.48 3.28 -0.44
C VAL A 451 19.13 1.92 -1.05
N ASN A 452 18.50 1.91 -2.22
CA ASN A 452 18.09 0.70 -2.91
C ASN A 452 19.01 0.30 -4.08
N VAL A 453 20.18 0.92 -4.22
CA VAL A 453 21.07 0.62 -5.36
C VAL A 453 21.65 -0.80 -5.38
N TYR A 454 21.65 -1.49 -4.23
CA TYR A 454 22.08 -2.89 -4.11
C TYR A 454 20.93 -3.88 -4.29
N GLN A 455 19.72 -3.41 -4.59
CA GLN A 455 18.60 -4.29 -4.89
C GLN A 455 18.86 -5.01 -6.21
N GLU A 456 18.37 -6.24 -6.32
CA GLU A 456 18.55 -7.08 -7.51
C GLU A 456 17.65 -6.68 -8.69
N ILE A 457 16.78 -5.70 -8.48
CA ILE A 457 15.84 -5.23 -9.50
C ILE A 457 16.62 -4.42 -10.53
N GLU A 458 16.51 -4.81 -11.79
CA GLU A 458 17.07 -4.07 -12.91
C GLU A 458 16.31 -2.74 -13.05
N PHE A 459 16.82 -1.72 -12.39
CA PHE A 459 16.31 -0.35 -12.40
C PHE A 459 17.48 0.61 -12.33
N GLY A 460 17.42 1.72 -13.08
CA GLY A 460 18.48 2.72 -13.08
C GLY A 460 18.48 3.59 -11.83
N TYR A 461 18.76 3.02 -10.65
CA TYR A 461 18.68 3.70 -9.35
C TYR A 461 19.52 4.98 -9.30
N TRP A 462 20.71 4.97 -9.89
CA TRP A 462 21.56 6.16 -9.94
C TRP A 462 21.00 7.23 -10.87
N HIS A 463 20.49 6.86 -12.05
CA HIS A 463 19.81 7.78 -12.97
C HIS A 463 18.57 8.38 -12.33
N TYR A 464 17.76 7.56 -11.68
CA TYR A 464 16.55 8.00 -11.01
C TYR A 464 16.88 8.96 -9.86
N ALA A 465 17.83 8.62 -8.99
CA ALA A 465 18.28 9.51 -7.93
C ALA A 465 18.78 10.85 -8.48
N SER A 466 19.66 10.83 -9.49
CA SER A 466 20.17 12.04 -10.15
C SER A 466 19.08 12.87 -10.81
N CYS A 467 18.09 12.22 -11.43
CA CYS A 467 16.96 12.86 -12.10
C CYS A 467 16.05 13.55 -11.07
N ARG A 468 15.67 12.84 -10.00
CA ARG A 468 14.87 13.40 -8.91
C ARG A 468 15.59 14.56 -8.23
N ILE A 469 16.92 14.50 -8.05
CA ILE A 469 17.66 15.64 -7.48
C ILE A 469 17.74 16.85 -8.40
N ASP A 470 17.83 16.68 -9.71
CA ASP A 470 17.73 17.82 -10.63
C ASP A 470 16.38 18.53 -10.47
N GLU A 471 15.29 17.74 -10.40
CA GLU A 471 13.96 18.29 -10.18
C GLU A 471 13.81 18.92 -8.79
N TYR A 472 14.40 18.34 -7.75
CA TYR A 472 14.47 18.96 -6.42
C TYR A 472 15.09 20.38 -6.49
N PHE A 473 16.24 20.54 -7.14
CA PHE A 473 16.88 21.86 -7.24
C PHE A 473 16.13 22.82 -8.17
N ARG A 474 15.43 22.32 -9.20
CA ARG A 474 14.49 23.14 -10.00
C ARG A 474 13.34 23.63 -9.12
N ALA A 475 12.65 22.73 -8.42
CA ALA A 475 11.55 23.05 -7.51
C ALA A 475 12.00 24.02 -6.41
N LYS A 476 13.18 23.82 -5.82
CA LYS A 476 13.77 24.71 -4.81
C LYS A 476 13.94 26.13 -5.31
N ARG A 477 14.51 26.32 -6.50
CA ARG A 477 14.66 27.66 -7.11
C ARG A 477 13.32 28.31 -7.40
N THR A 478 12.36 27.54 -7.92
CA THR A 478 10.99 28.02 -8.18
C THR A 478 10.33 28.48 -6.88
N TYR A 479 10.38 27.65 -5.83
CA TYR A 479 9.82 27.95 -4.53
C TYR A 479 10.44 29.20 -3.90
N GLN A 480 11.77 29.32 -3.91
CA GLN A 480 12.47 30.52 -3.42
C GLN A 480 12.08 31.79 -4.19
N THR A 481 11.84 31.67 -5.49
CA THR A 481 11.43 32.80 -6.35
C THR A 481 10.00 33.23 -6.06
N LEU A 482 9.08 32.26 -5.92
CA LEU A 482 7.66 32.51 -5.68
C LEU A 482 7.40 33.06 -4.28
N TYR A 483 8.03 32.47 -3.26
CA TYR A 483 7.72 32.75 -1.86
C TYR A 483 8.75 33.65 -1.18
N ARG A 484 9.73 34.19 -1.93
CA ARG A 484 10.76 35.13 -1.49
C ARG A 484 11.13 34.93 -0.01
N TYR A 485 11.90 33.88 0.26
CA TYR A 485 12.67 33.86 1.50
C TYR A 485 13.69 35.00 1.39
N THR A 486 13.36 36.13 1.98
CA THR A 486 14.31 37.22 2.23
C THR A 486 15.34 36.68 3.22
N ASN A 487 16.34 35.95 2.71
CA ASN A 487 17.60 35.81 3.41
C ASN A 487 18.25 37.21 3.41
N ASP A 488 17.84 38.06 4.34
CA ASP A 488 18.59 39.26 4.73
C ASP A 488 19.90 38.90 5.48
N GLN A 489 20.38 37.65 5.38
CA GLN A 489 21.64 37.20 5.97
C GLN A 489 22.69 36.74 4.95
N ASP A 490 22.38 36.70 3.65
CA ASP A 490 23.38 36.42 2.59
C ASP A 490 23.71 37.67 1.74
N ARG A 491 23.33 38.86 2.21
CA ARG A 491 23.74 40.16 1.66
C ARG A 491 24.54 40.96 2.68
N GLU A 492 25.68 40.43 3.11
CA GLU A 492 26.79 41.23 3.65
C GLU A 492 28.14 40.54 3.43
#